data_AF-A0A8T0PSK7-F1
#
_entry.id   AF-A0A8T0PSK7-F1
#
_cell.length_a   1.000
_cell.length_b   1.000
_cell.length_c   1.000
_cell.angle_alpha   90.00
_cell.angle_beta   90.00
_cell.angle_gamma   90.00
#
_symmetry.space_group_name_H-M   'P 1'
#
loop_
_entity.id
_entity.type
_entity.pdbx_description
1 polymer ?
#
loop_
_entity_poly.entity_id
_entity_poly.type
_entity_poly.pdbx_seq_one_letter_code
_entity_poly.pdbx_strand_id
1 'polypeptide(L)'
;MYQCTQLGKCKNDAPSAVVCYMTEYSMTEEEAMAAVAEMVEQVWRRMNRDYIPMKGTIKPAAQCSLNLGRSFETFYLHGSKDGVTYGSDVKELITLYFLKQVHV
;
A
#
# COMPACT_ATOMS: atom_id res chain seq x y z
N MET A 1 12.69 -9.78 -23.81
CA MET A 1 11.26 -9.71 -23.44
C MET A 1 11.19 -10.08 -21.97
N TYR A 2 10.82 -9.16 -21.08
CA TYR A 2 10.76 -9.43 -19.64
C TYR A 2 9.59 -10.38 -19.39
N GLN A 3 9.89 -11.63 -19.03
CA GLN A 3 8.88 -12.60 -18.64
C GLN A 3 8.45 -12.25 -17.21
N CYS A 4 7.31 -11.58 -17.09
CA CYS A 4 6.61 -11.34 -15.84
C CYS A 4 5.73 -12.57 -15.58
N THR A 5 5.98 -13.30 -14.50
CA THR A 5 5.28 -14.57 -14.22
C THR A 5 3.95 -14.33 -13.49
N GLN A 6 3.83 -13.20 -12.77
CA GLN A 6 2.64 -12.65 -12.12
C GLN A 6 2.80 -11.12 -11.97
N LEU A 7 1.73 -10.38 -11.63
CA LEU A 7 1.79 -8.93 -11.40
C LEU A 7 2.89 -8.59 -10.37
N GLY A 8 3.90 -7.82 -10.78
CA GLY A 8 4.99 -7.38 -9.89
C GLY A 8 6.07 -8.44 -9.57
N LYS A 9 6.13 -9.57 -10.29
CA LYS A 9 7.20 -10.57 -10.16
C LYS A 9 7.93 -10.75 -11.51
N CYS A 10 8.92 -9.90 -11.79
CA CYS A 10 9.82 -10.05 -12.92
C CYS A 10 11.06 -10.89 -12.54
N LYS A 11 11.65 -11.56 -13.54
CA LYS A 11 12.80 -12.48 -13.39
C LYS A 11 14.04 -11.91 -12.68
N ASN A 12 14.15 -10.58 -12.54
CA ASN A 12 15.30 -9.90 -11.92
C ASN A 12 14.87 -8.91 -10.82
N ASP A 13 13.63 -8.98 -10.34
CA ASP A 13 13.19 -8.13 -9.24
C ASP A 13 13.86 -8.56 -7.93
N ALA A 14 14.11 -7.59 -7.04
CA ALA A 14 14.48 -7.90 -5.68
C ALA A 14 13.38 -8.75 -5.01
N PRO A 15 13.73 -9.67 -4.10
CA PRO A 15 12.73 -10.47 -3.40
C PRO A 15 11.78 -9.54 -2.62
N SER A 16 10.48 -9.77 -2.76
CA SER A 16 9.46 -9.02 -2.01
C SER A 16 9.51 -9.39 -0.53
N ALA A 17 8.86 -8.58 0.32
CA ALA A 17 8.73 -8.89 1.75
C ALA A 17 8.14 -10.29 2.00
N VAL A 18 7.20 -10.72 1.16
CA VAL A 18 6.58 -12.05 1.21
C VAL A 18 7.62 -13.13 0.90
N VAL A 19 8.38 -12.98 -0.19
CA VAL A 19 9.43 -13.95 -0.57
C VAL A 19 10.52 -14.03 0.50
N CYS A 20 10.93 -12.89 1.05
CA CYS A 20 11.87 -12.84 2.18
C CYS A 20 11.30 -13.58 3.40
N TYR A 21 10.05 -13.30 3.78
CA TYR A 21 9.41 -13.93 4.93
C TYR A 21 9.27 -15.45 4.76
N MET A 22 8.85 -15.91 3.59
CA MET A 22 8.81 -17.35 3.26
C MET A 22 10.18 -18.00 3.43
N THR A 23 11.23 -17.34 2.93
CA THR A 23 12.59 -17.86 2.96
C THR A 23 13.15 -17.88 4.38
N GLU A 24 12.94 -16.81 5.15
CA GLU A 24 13.46 -16.66 6.52
C GLU A 24 12.78 -17.62 7.50
N TYR A 25 11.47 -17.80 7.39
CA TYR A 25 10.67 -18.59 8.33
C TYR A 25 10.25 -19.97 7.81
N SER A 26 10.65 -20.33 6.59
CA SER A 26 10.25 -21.60 5.93
C SER A 26 8.73 -21.79 5.87
N MET A 27 8.02 -20.71 5.55
CA MET A 27 6.55 -20.64 5.50
C MET A 27 6.03 -20.73 4.07
N THR A 28 4.76 -21.10 3.93
CA THR A 28 4.02 -21.05 2.66
C THR A 28 3.77 -19.60 2.20
N GLU A 29 3.40 -19.41 0.94
CA GLU A 29 3.09 -18.06 0.41
C GLU A 29 1.87 -17.48 1.14
N GLU A 30 0.86 -18.29 1.41
CA GLU A 30 -0.35 -17.88 2.14
C GLU A 30 -0.03 -17.44 3.58
N GLU A 31 0.78 -18.20 4.31
CA GLU A 31 1.23 -17.85 5.66
C GLU A 31 2.08 -16.57 5.67
N ALA A 32 2.98 -16.41 4.70
CA ALA A 32 3.80 -15.22 4.58
C ALA A 32 2.96 -13.98 4.20
N MET A 33 1.99 -14.11 3.29
CA MET A 33 1.05 -13.05 2.95
C MET A 33 0.23 -12.61 4.17
N ALA A 34 -0.26 -13.57 4.96
CA ALA A 34 -0.99 -13.28 6.19
C ALA A 34 -0.11 -12.56 7.21
N ALA A 35 1.13 -13.00 7.41
CA ALA A 35 2.07 -12.36 8.33
C ALA A 35 2.44 -10.93 7.88
N VAL A 36 2.66 -10.70 6.58
CA VAL A 36 2.92 -9.35 6.04
C VAL A 36 1.69 -8.45 6.21
N ALA A 37 0.49 -8.95 5.95
CA ALA A 37 -0.75 -8.21 6.17
C ALA A 37 -0.94 -7.83 7.65
N GLU A 38 -0.66 -8.76 8.57
CA GLU A 38 -0.70 -8.50 10.01
C GLU A 38 0.31 -7.41 10.40
N MET A 39 1.54 -7.45 9.89
CA MET A 39 2.53 -6.41 10.14
C MET A 39 2.04 -5.03 9.69
N VAL A 40 1.41 -4.93 8.51
CA VAL A 40 0.81 -3.69 8.00
C VAL A 40 -0.30 -3.21 8.94
N GLU A 41 -1.20 -4.09 9.37
CA GLU A 41 -2.27 -3.77 10.30
C GLU A 41 -1.72 -3.25 11.64
N GLN A 42 -0.71 -3.92 12.20
CA GLN A 42 -0.07 -3.51 13.44
C GLN A 42 0.60 -2.14 13.32
N VAL A 43 1.20 -1.81 12.16
CA VAL A 43 1.75 -0.47 11.88
C VAL A 43 0.62 0.57 11.82
N TRP A 44 -0.49 0.29 11.13
CA TRP A 44 -1.66 1.17 11.11
C TRP A 44 -2.22 1.46 12.51
N ARG A 45 -2.35 0.42 13.35
CA ARG A 45 -2.82 0.57 14.74
C ARG A 45 -1.90 1.46 15.57
N ARG A 46 -0.58 1.33 15.41
CA ARG A 46 0.42 2.17 16.07
C ARG A 46 0.32 3.62 15.60
N MET A 47 0.34 3.85 14.29
CA MET A 47 0.24 5.20 13.72
C MET A 47 -1.04 5.93 14.17
N ASN A 48 -2.19 5.23 14.19
CA ASN A 48 -3.45 5.82 14.64
C ASN A 48 -3.43 6.16 16.14
N ARG A 49 -2.90 5.25 16.98
CA ARG A 49 -2.76 5.46 18.43
C ARG A 49 -1.93 6.71 18.72
N ASP A 50 -0.83 6.90 18.00
CA ASP A 50 0.10 8.00 18.22
C ASP A 50 -0.44 9.33 17.64
N TYR A 51 -1.12 9.28 16.50
CA TYR A 51 -1.63 10.47 15.81
C TYR A 51 -2.86 11.11 16.46
N ILE A 52 -3.82 10.30 16.94
CA ILE A 52 -5.08 10.81 17.51
C ILE A 52 -4.84 11.86 18.62
N PRO A 53 -4.04 11.59 19.66
CA PRO A 53 -3.79 12.55 20.73
C PRO A 53 -2.78 13.64 20.35
N MET A 54 -2.07 13.51 19.22
CA MET A 54 -1.02 14.43 18.79
C MET A 54 -1.56 15.86 18.65
N LYS A 55 -0.80 16.86 19.13
CA LYS A 55 -1.12 18.28 19.06
C LYS A 55 0.10 19.09 18.64
N GLY A 56 -0.13 20.36 18.32
CA GLY A 56 0.94 21.29 17.98
C GLY A 56 1.37 21.20 16.52
N THR A 57 2.48 21.88 16.23
CA THR A 57 2.97 22.16 14.87
C THR A 57 3.43 20.92 14.11
N ILE A 58 3.69 19.80 14.79
CA ILE A 58 4.08 18.54 14.14
C ILE A 58 2.89 17.74 13.60
N LYS A 59 1.66 17.98 14.09
CA LYS A 59 0.47 17.22 13.69
C LYS A 59 0.21 17.24 12.18
N PRO A 60 0.33 18.39 11.46
CA PRO A 60 0.18 18.40 10.01
C PRO A 60 1.19 17.51 9.28
N ALA A 61 2.44 17.47 9.73
CA ALA A 61 3.46 16.59 9.13
C ALA A 61 3.10 15.11 9.33
N ALA A 62 2.66 14.73 10.54
CA ALA A 62 2.18 13.38 10.80
C ALA A 62 0.93 13.03 9.98
N GLN A 63 0.04 14.01 9.76
CA GLN A 63 -1.14 13.84 8.91
C GLN A 63 -0.74 13.58 7.44
N CYS A 64 0.30 14.25 6.93
CA CYS A 64 0.83 13.96 5.59
C CYS A 64 1.29 12.50 5.48
N SER A 65 2.03 11.98 6.47
CA SER A 65 2.47 10.58 6.47
C SER A 65 1.30 9.59 6.49
N LEU A 66 0.25 9.86 7.30
CA LEU A 66 -0.96 9.04 7.31
C LEU A 66 -1.70 9.08 5.97
N ASN A 67 -1.82 10.25 5.36
CA ASN A 67 -2.49 10.42 4.07
C ASN A 67 -1.69 9.73 2.95
N LEU A 68 -0.35 9.70 3.03
CA LEU A 68 0.48 8.93 2.11
C LEU A 68 0.19 7.43 2.24
N GLY A 69 0.14 6.89 3.46
CA GLY A 69 -0.26 5.51 3.70
C GLY A 69 -1.64 5.18 3.12
N ARG A 70 -2.64 6.04 3.37
CA ARG A 70 -4.01 5.89 2.83
C ARG A 70 -4.05 5.92 1.30
N SER A 71 -3.19 6.72 0.68
CA SER A 71 -3.09 6.80 -0.78
C SER A 71 -2.58 5.49 -1.36
N PHE A 72 -1.58 4.86 -0.73
CA PHE A 72 -1.08 3.55 -1.17
C PHE A 72 -2.09 2.41 -0.99
N GLU A 73 -2.87 2.42 0.10
CA GLU A 73 -4.01 1.49 0.24
C GLU A 73 -5.01 1.62 -0.92
N THR A 74 -5.21 2.85 -1.42
CA THR A 74 -6.10 3.13 -2.55
C THR A 74 -5.50 2.69 -3.89
N PHE A 75 -4.21 2.94 -4.10
CA PHE A 75 -3.52 2.60 -5.34
C PHE A 75 -3.31 1.11 -5.53
N TYR A 76 -3.03 0.39 -4.44
CA TYR A 76 -2.83 -1.06 -4.48
C TYR A 76 -4.09 -1.87 -4.14
N LEU A 77 -5.17 -1.22 -3.68
CA LEU A 77 -6.47 -1.79 -3.33
C LEU A 77 -6.38 -3.22 -2.78
N HIS A 78 -5.87 -3.37 -1.56
CA HIS A 78 -5.67 -4.68 -0.90
C HIS A 78 -4.85 -5.70 -1.73
N GLY A 79 -3.90 -5.22 -2.54
CA GLY A 79 -3.05 -6.05 -3.41
C GLY A 79 -3.72 -6.49 -4.72
N SER A 80 -4.94 -6.04 -5.01
CA SER A 80 -5.68 -6.41 -6.23
C SER A 80 -5.38 -5.51 -7.44
N LYS A 81 -4.67 -4.40 -7.22
CA LYS A 81 -4.35 -3.38 -8.22
C LYS A 81 -2.89 -2.98 -8.14
N ASP A 82 -2.36 -2.43 -9.23
CA ASP A 82 -1.11 -1.67 -9.23
C ASP A 82 -1.35 -0.34 -9.94
N GLY A 83 -2.04 0.56 -9.25
CA GLY A 83 -2.41 1.88 -9.77
C GLY A 83 -1.24 2.85 -9.94
N VAL A 84 -0.07 2.52 -9.41
CA VAL A 84 1.15 3.33 -9.61
C VAL A 84 1.75 3.02 -10.98
N THR A 85 1.85 1.74 -11.33
CA THR A 85 2.37 1.31 -12.64
C THR A 85 1.31 1.39 -13.72
N TYR A 86 0.09 0.93 -13.43
CA TYR A 86 -1.03 0.85 -14.38
C TYR A 86 -2.10 1.86 -14.03
N GLY A 87 -1.98 3.07 -14.61
CA GLY A 87 -2.93 4.16 -14.36
C GLY A 87 -4.41 3.84 -14.68
N SER A 88 -4.69 2.79 -15.45
CA SER A 88 -6.05 2.26 -15.66
C SER A 88 -6.74 1.89 -14.34
N ASP A 89 -6.00 1.37 -13.37
CA ASP A 89 -6.54 0.84 -12.12
C ASP A 89 -7.09 1.94 -11.19
N VAL A 90 -6.65 3.18 -11.40
CA VAL A 90 -6.98 4.37 -10.60
C VAL A 90 -7.62 5.49 -11.42
N LYS A 91 -7.84 5.27 -12.72
CA LYS A 91 -8.35 6.29 -13.66
C LYS A 91 -9.66 6.92 -13.20
N GLU A 92 -10.59 6.11 -12.69
CA GLU A 92 -11.89 6.59 -12.21
C GLU A 92 -11.74 7.49 -10.99
N LEU A 93 -10.85 7.13 -10.06
CA LEU A 93 -10.56 7.94 -8.87
C LEU A 93 -9.91 9.26 -9.26
N ILE A 94 -8.92 9.23 -10.16
CA ILE A 94 -8.28 10.46 -10.66
C ILE A 94 -9.33 11.37 -11.32
N THR A 95 -10.21 10.79 -12.14
CA THR A 95 -11.28 11.54 -12.80
C THR A 95 -12.22 12.15 -11.78
N LEU A 96 -12.64 11.39 -10.77
CA LEU A 96 -13.54 11.84 -9.72
C LEU A 96 -12.93 12.98 -8.88
N TYR A 97 -11.68 12.84 -8.44
CA TYR A 97 -11.07 13.79 -7.50
C TYR A 97 -10.51 15.04 -8.17
N PHE A 98 -10.04 14.95 -9.42
CA PHE A 98 -9.30 16.04 -10.06
C PHE A 98 -9.96 16.61 -11.31
N LEU A 99 -10.89 15.90 -11.95
CA LEU A 99 -11.49 16.34 -13.22
C LEU A 99 -12.99 16.65 -13.11
N LYS A 100 -13.72 15.96 -12.24
CA LYS A 100 -15.16 16.17 -12.07
C LYS A 100 -15.43 17.40 -11.20
N GLN A 101 -16.15 18.37 -11.74
CA GLN A 101 -16.67 19.48 -10.94
C GLN A 101 -17.74 18.98 -9.96
N VAL A 102 -17.64 19.43 -8.71
CA VAL A 102 -18.70 19.27 -7.72
C VAL A 102 -19.59 20.49 -7.84
N HIS A 103 -20.76 20.33 -8.47
CA HIS A 103 -21.79 21.37 -8.43
C HIS A 103 -22.37 21.41 -7.02
N VAL A 104 -22.31 22.57 -6.38
CA VAL A 104 -22.84 22.86 -5.04
C VAL A 104 -24.08 23.73 -5.19
#